data_AF-A0A2V8RE33-F1
#
_entry.id   AF-A0A2V8RE33-F1
#
_cell.length_a   1.000
_cell.length_b   1.000
_cell.length_c   1.000
_cell.angle_alpha   90.00
_cell.angle_beta   90.00
_cell.angle_gamma   90.00
#
_symmetry.space_group_name_H-M   'P 1'
#
loop_
_entity.id
_entity.type
_entity.pdbx_description
1 polymer ?
#
loop_
_entity_poly.entity_id
_entity_poly.type
_entity_poly.pdbx_seq_one_letter_code
_entity_poly.pdbx_strand_id
1 'polypeptide(L)'
;PFNITTGRDTNGDTFFSERPAFATDLTRPGVIVTPLGAFDPNPVPGQTIIPRNFGNGPHFASVNIGLEKVFKFGRAIPPKAAPASPGGAVVSATGEQKPPPKQPIQRPYSFGLSVYISNILNHTNKGNPVGNMASPFFLQSTSTNSNFIFGPGGGGSGGNRLMTVRLRLGF
;
A
#
# COMPACT_ATOMS: atom_id res chain seq x y z
N PRO A 1 -11.66 -7.70 -7.56
CA PRO A 1 -12.70 -8.72 -7.82
C PRO A 1 -12.37 -10.01 -7.04
N PHE A 2 -13.32 -10.91 -6.83
CA PHE A 2 -13.15 -12.13 -6.05
C PHE A 2 -13.95 -13.30 -6.63
N ASN A 3 -13.48 -14.52 -6.38
CA ASN A 3 -14.17 -15.74 -6.80
C ASN A 3 -15.35 -16.02 -5.88
N ILE A 4 -16.45 -16.50 -6.46
CA ILE A 4 -17.54 -17.14 -5.71
C ILE A 4 -17.40 -18.64 -5.92
N THR A 5 -17.42 -19.40 -4.83
CA THR A 5 -17.29 -20.86 -4.82
C THR A 5 -18.39 -21.52 -3.98
N THR A 6 -18.68 -22.77 -4.29
CA THR A 6 -19.71 -23.56 -3.58
C THR A 6 -19.22 -24.05 -2.21
N GLY A 7 -17.89 -24.13 -2.02
CA GLY A 7 -17.26 -24.69 -0.82
C GLY A 7 -17.32 -26.21 -0.72
N ARG A 8 -17.65 -26.90 -1.82
CA ARG A 8 -17.73 -28.35 -1.92
C ARG A 8 -16.78 -28.83 -3.00
N ASP A 9 -16.02 -29.88 -2.70
CA ASP A 9 -15.26 -30.64 -3.68
C ASP A 9 -16.20 -31.66 -4.33
N THR A 10 -16.57 -31.43 -5.59
CA THR A 10 -17.49 -32.30 -6.35
C THR A 10 -16.79 -33.14 -7.40
N ASN A 11 -15.51 -32.88 -7.68
CA ASN A 11 -14.71 -33.62 -8.67
C ASN A 11 -13.64 -34.52 -8.03
N GLY A 12 -13.47 -34.48 -6.71
CA GLY A 12 -12.58 -35.34 -5.93
C GLY A 12 -11.11 -34.95 -5.99
N ASP A 13 -10.79 -33.72 -6.39
CA ASP A 13 -9.40 -33.26 -6.56
C ASP A 13 -8.82 -32.62 -5.29
N THR A 14 -9.57 -32.57 -4.19
CA THR A 14 -9.24 -31.95 -2.89
C THR A 14 -9.11 -30.42 -2.92
N PHE A 15 -9.43 -29.76 -4.04
CA PHE A 15 -9.48 -28.31 -4.18
C PHE A 15 -10.93 -27.82 -4.23
N PHE A 16 -11.34 -27.07 -3.20
CA PHE A 16 -12.68 -26.47 -3.10
C PHE A 16 -12.85 -25.21 -3.99
N SER A 17 -12.68 -25.37 -5.30
CA SER A 17 -12.65 -24.29 -6.30
C SER A 17 -13.88 -24.22 -7.21
N GLU A 18 -14.85 -25.10 -6.97
CA GLU A 18 -16.10 -25.24 -7.69
C GLU A 18 -16.96 -24.01 -7.59
N ARG A 19 -17.67 -23.75 -8.68
CA ARG A 19 -18.29 -22.46 -8.95
C ARG A 19 -19.76 -22.71 -9.22
N PRO A 20 -20.66 -21.89 -8.65
CA PRO A 20 -22.08 -22.06 -8.91
C PRO A 20 -22.42 -21.72 -10.37
N ALA A 21 -23.63 -22.08 -10.78
CA ALA A 21 -24.25 -21.51 -11.98
C ALA A 21 -25.14 -20.32 -11.64
N PHE A 22 -25.47 -19.53 -12.66
CA PHE A 22 -26.66 -18.69 -12.59
C PHE A 22 -27.90 -19.58 -12.41
N ALA A 23 -28.72 -19.26 -11.40
CA ALA A 23 -29.95 -19.99 -11.17
C ALA A 23 -30.95 -19.71 -12.30
N THR A 24 -31.45 -20.77 -12.93
CA THR A 24 -32.51 -20.71 -13.94
C THR A 24 -33.91 -20.87 -13.35
N ASP A 25 -33.99 -21.44 -12.14
CA ASP A 25 -35.20 -21.58 -11.34
C ASP A 25 -34.88 -21.10 -9.91
N LEU A 26 -35.53 -20.02 -9.49
CA LEU A 26 -35.32 -19.41 -8.17
C LEU A 26 -35.96 -20.21 -7.01
N THR A 27 -36.86 -21.14 -7.33
CA THR A 27 -37.55 -21.97 -6.34
C THR A 27 -36.80 -23.26 -6.01
N ARG A 28 -35.76 -23.57 -6.77
CA ARG A 28 -34.96 -24.78 -6.59
C ARG A 28 -34.29 -24.79 -5.21
N PRO A 29 -34.38 -25.90 -4.46
CA PRO A 29 -33.71 -26.01 -3.17
C PRO A 29 -32.20 -25.75 -3.25
N GLY A 30 -31.70 -24.91 -2.35
CA GLY A 30 -30.29 -24.55 -2.26
C GLY A 30 -29.85 -23.37 -3.14
N VAL A 31 -30.74 -22.80 -3.97
CA VAL A 31 -30.46 -21.54 -4.64
C VAL A 31 -30.31 -20.42 -3.61
N ILE A 32 -29.26 -19.62 -3.77
CA ILE A 32 -28.98 -18.49 -2.90
C ILE A 32 -29.12 -17.21 -3.72
N VAL A 33 -30.09 -16.37 -3.33
CA VAL A 33 -30.33 -15.05 -3.94
C VAL A 33 -29.48 -14.01 -3.24
N THR A 34 -28.72 -13.26 -4.02
CA THR A 34 -27.78 -12.25 -3.51
C THR A 34 -27.88 -10.94 -4.31
N PRO A 35 -27.27 -9.84 -3.82
CA PRO A 35 -27.14 -8.62 -4.62
C PRO A 35 -26.35 -8.79 -5.92
N LEU A 36 -25.55 -9.86 -6.07
CA LEU A 36 -24.80 -10.16 -7.28
C LEU A 36 -25.59 -11.03 -8.27
N GLY A 37 -26.76 -11.52 -7.88
CA GLY A 37 -27.57 -12.47 -8.64
C GLY A 37 -28.00 -13.68 -7.82
N ALA A 38 -28.80 -14.54 -8.44
CA ALA A 38 -29.20 -15.82 -7.89
C ALA A 38 -28.26 -16.92 -8.37
N PHE A 39 -27.74 -17.70 -7.43
CA PHE A 39 -26.73 -18.72 -7.71
C PHE A 39 -27.21 -20.10 -7.29
N ASP A 40 -26.97 -21.07 -8.16
CA ASP A 40 -27.21 -22.47 -7.91
C ASP A 40 -25.87 -23.17 -7.59
N PRO A 41 -25.66 -23.63 -6.34
CA PRO A 41 -24.42 -24.31 -5.96
C PRO A 41 -24.34 -25.74 -6.51
N ASN A 42 -25.43 -26.31 -7.05
CA ASN A 42 -25.49 -27.65 -7.61
C ASN A 42 -25.93 -27.60 -9.08
N PRO A 43 -25.05 -27.10 -9.97
CA PRO A 43 -25.41 -26.85 -11.35
C PRO A 43 -25.80 -28.14 -12.08
N VAL A 44 -26.85 -28.07 -12.89
CA VAL A 44 -27.27 -29.17 -13.78
C VAL A 44 -26.75 -28.94 -15.21
N PRO A 45 -26.65 -30.00 -16.04
CA PRO A 45 -26.26 -29.85 -17.44
C PRO A 45 -27.09 -28.78 -18.16
N GLY A 46 -26.41 -27.88 -18.87
CA GLY A 46 -27.02 -26.76 -19.58
C GLY A 46 -27.11 -25.44 -18.80
N GLN A 47 -26.90 -25.45 -17.48
CA GLN A 47 -26.79 -24.19 -16.73
C GLN A 47 -25.44 -23.49 -16.96
N THR A 48 -25.46 -22.16 -16.99
CA THR A 48 -24.26 -21.35 -17.21
C THR A 48 -23.51 -21.16 -15.89
N ILE A 49 -22.32 -21.77 -15.78
CA ILE A 49 -21.39 -21.52 -14.68
C ILE A 49 -20.94 -20.05 -14.69
N ILE A 50 -20.94 -19.39 -13.53
CA ILE A 50 -20.50 -17.98 -13.46
C ILE A 50 -19.02 -17.84 -13.90
N PRO A 51 -18.55 -16.69 -14.44
CA PRO A 51 -17.13 -16.48 -14.81
C PRO A 51 -16.20 -16.24 -13.61
N ARG A 52 -14.91 -16.61 -13.68
CA ARG A 52 -14.00 -16.47 -12.52
C ARG A 52 -13.92 -14.99 -12.14
N ASN A 53 -13.68 -14.71 -10.86
CA ASN A 53 -13.64 -13.35 -10.33
C ASN A 53 -14.96 -12.57 -10.56
N PHE A 54 -16.11 -13.24 -10.53
CA PHE A 54 -17.42 -12.62 -10.76
C PHE A 54 -17.77 -11.51 -9.75
N GLY A 55 -17.33 -11.65 -8.50
CA GLY A 55 -17.65 -10.67 -7.47
C GLY A 55 -16.78 -9.42 -7.57
N ASN A 56 -17.38 -8.25 -7.35
CA ASN A 56 -16.64 -6.99 -7.26
C ASN A 56 -16.26 -6.70 -5.81
N GLY A 57 -14.97 -6.47 -5.57
CA GLY A 57 -14.48 -6.10 -4.23
C GLY A 57 -14.85 -4.65 -3.89
N PRO A 58 -14.86 -4.28 -2.61
CA PRO A 58 -15.04 -2.90 -2.17
C PRO A 58 -14.00 -1.95 -2.78
N HIS A 59 -14.40 -0.69 -2.95
CA HIS A 59 -13.50 0.38 -3.35
C HIS A 59 -12.43 0.65 -2.27
N PHE A 60 -11.29 1.19 -2.71
CA PHE A 60 -10.18 1.58 -1.86
C PHE A 60 -9.95 3.09 -1.96
N ALA A 61 -9.77 3.75 -0.81
CA ALA A 61 -9.36 5.14 -0.72
C ALA A 61 -8.42 5.33 0.47
N SER A 62 -7.26 5.93 0.22
CA SER A 62 -6.31 6.30 1.27
C SER A 62 -5.52 7.54 0.85
N VAL A 63 -5.27 8.41 1.82
CA VAL A 63 -4.40 9.57 1.68
C VAL A 63 -3.29 9.45 2.72
N ASN A 64 -2.04 9.47 2.25
CA ASN A 64 -0.86 9.30 3.08
C ASN A 64 -0.01 10.57 3.04
N ILE A 65 0.55 10.99 4.18
CA ILE A 65 1.38 12.19 4.30
C ILE A 65 2.67 11.83 5.02
N GLY A 66 3.80 12.33 4.51
CA GLY A 66 5.10 12.29 5.17
C GLY A 66 5.65 13.71 5.31
N LEU A 67 6.06 14.07 6.53
CA LEU A 67 6.70 15.35 6.84
C LEU A 67 8.05 15.06 7.48
N GLU A 68 9.13 15.64 6.96
CA GLU A 68 10.47 15.51 7.52
C GLU A 68 11.14 16.88 7.66
N LYS A 69 11.79 17.11 8.79
CA LYS A 69 12.64 18.27 9.02
C LYS A 69 13.90 17.88 9.74
N VAL A 70 15.04 18.28 9.17
CA VAL A 70 16.36 18.17 9.81
C VAL A 70 16.84 19.55 10.23
N PHE A 71 17.16 19.68 11.50
CA PHE A 71 17.75 20.86 12.12
C PHE A 71 19.24 20.59 12.35
N LYS A 72 20.11 21.47 11.85
CA LYS A 72 21.57 21.38 12.05
C LYS A 72 22.00 22.41 13.08
N PHE A 73 22.77 22.00 14.09
CA PHE A 73 23.16 22.85 15.22
C PHE A 73 24.57 22.55 15.74
N GLY A 74 25.07 23.42 16.63
CA GLY A 74 26.47 23.41 17.10
C GLY A 74 27.33 24.51 16.46
N ARG A 75 28.58 24.63 16.92
CA ARG A 75 29.52 25.64 16.42
C ARG A 75 29.83 25.38 14.94
N ALA A 76 29.95 26.43 14.13
CA ALA A 76 30.33 26.30 12.73
C ALA A 76 31.66 25.55 12.61
N ILE A 77 31.68 24.47 11.84
CA ILE A 77 32.92 23.78 11.52
C ILE A 77 33.63 24.66 10.48
N PRO A 78 34.85 25.15 10.78
CA PRO A 78 35.60 25.95 9.84
C PRO A 78 35.85 25.12 8.56
N PRO A 79 35.76 25.73 7.37
CA PRO A 79 36.08 25.03 6.14
C PRO A 79 37.47 24.42 6.27
N LYS A 80 37.59 23.11 5.98
CA LYS A 80 38.91 22.50 5.84
C LYS A 80 39.60 23.20 4.67
N ALA A 81 40.67 23.92 4.94
CA ALA A 81 41.47 24.52 3.88
C ALA A 81 41.86 23.42 2.90
N ALA A 82 41.64 23.65 1.60
CA ALA A 82 42.11 22.73 0.58
C ALA A 82 43.62 22.54 0.78
N PRO A 83 44.15 21.30 0.64
CA PRO A 83 45.60 21.12 0.59
C PRO A 83 46.14 22.09 -0.47
N ALA A 84 47.16 22.87 -0.12
CA ALA A 84 47.83 23.70 -1.10
C ALA A 84 48.30 22.78 -2.24
N SER A 85 47.76 22.97 -3.45
CA SER A 85 48.30 22.29 -4.62
C SER A 85 49.76 22.72 -4.75
N PRO A 86 50.73 21.78 -4.71
CA PRO A 86 52.12 22.11 -4.91
C PRO A 86 52.31 22.43 -6.40
N GLY A 87 52.19 23.71 -6.75
CA GLY A 87 52.29 24.17 -8.13
C GLY A 87 51.74 25.59 -8.26
N GLY A 88 52.58 26.57 -7.91
CA GLY A 88 52.26 27.98 -8.13
C GLY A 88 52.13 28.28 -9.61
N ALA A 89 50.92 28.55 -10.06
CA ALA A 89 50.67 29.18 -11.35
C ALA A 89 50.33 30.66 -11.09
N VAL A 90 51.24 31.54 -11.49
CA VAL A 90 50.96 32.97 -11.68
C VAL A 90 49.88 33.11 -12.75
N VAL A 91 48.70 33.59 -12.36
CA VAL A 91 47.61 33.94 -13.29
C VAL A 91 47.47 35.45 -13.36
N SER A 92 47.61 35.96 -14.57
CA SER A 92 47.49 37.38 -14.95
C SER A 92 46.10 37.94 -14.62
N ALA A 93 46.08 39.15 -14.06
CA ALA A 93 44.89 39.87 -13.65
C ALA A 93 44.18 40.53 -14.86
N THR A 94 43.44 39.76 -15.65
CA THR A 94 42.41 40.29 -16.56
C THR A 94 41.27 39.28 -16.73
N GLY A 95 40.34 39.27 -15.77
CA GLY A 95 39.09 38.52 -15.89
C GLY A 95 38.24 38.73 -14.64
N GLU A 96 36.97 39.11 -14.82
CA GLU A 96 35.98 39.18 -13.73
C GLU A 96 35.82 37.78 -13.11
N GLN A 97 36.57 37.53 -12.05
CA GLN A 97 36.47 36.30 -11.29
C GLN A 97 35.18 36.36 -10.48
N LYS A 98 34.14 35.69 -10.98
CA LYS A 98 32.89 35.44 -10.25
C LYS A 98 33.24 34.95 -8.84
N PRO A 99 32.78 35.64 -7.77
CA PRO A 99 33.13 35.25 -6.42
C PRO A 99 32.78 33.77 -6.19
N PRO A 100 33.64 33.00 -5.50
CA PRO A 100 33.34 31.62 -5.20
C PRO A 100 32.03 31.55 -4.42
N PRO A 101 31.14 30.59 -4.73
CA PRO A 101 29.87 30.45 -4.04
C PRO A 101 30.11 30.28 -2.53
N LYS A 102 29.35 31.02 -1.73
CA LYS A 102 29.47 31.02 -0.27
C LYS A 102 29.22 29.60 0.23
N GLN A 103 30.28 28.96 0.76
CA GLN A 103 30.21 27.59 1.24
C GLN A 103 29.15 27.50 2.36
N PRO A 104 28.20 26.55 2.30
CA PRO A 104 27.21 26.39 3.35
C PRO A 104 27.89 26.06 4.68
N ILE A 105 27.51 26.78 5.74
CA ILE A 105 28.07 26.60 7.09
C ILE A 105 27.78 25.17 7.55
N GLN A 106 28.84 24.38 7.74
CA GLN A 106 28.74 23.04 8.30
C GLN A 106 28.57 23.11 9.82
N ARG A 107 27.72 22.24 10.37
CA ARG A 107 27.39 22.15 11.80
C ARG A 107 27.57 20.69 12.23
N PRO A 108 28.12 20.43 13.44
CA PRO A 108 28.50 19.08 13.87
C PRO A 108 27.30 18.20 14.22
N TYR A 109 26.21 18.77 14.74
CA TYR A 109 25.06 18.00 15.20
C TYR A 109 23.85 18.17 14.30
N SER A 110 23.02 17.13 14.22
CA SER A 110 21.74 17.18 13.55
C SER A 110 20.62 16.52 14.36
N PHE A 111 19.44 17.13 14.31
CA PHE A 111 18.20 16.61 14.85
C PHE A 111 17.18 16.49 13.73
N GLY A 112 16.82 15.26 13.38
CA GLY A 112 15.79 14.93 12.39
C GLY A 112 14.48 14.54 13.07
N LEU A 113 13.39 15.20 12.70
CA LEU A 113 12.03 14.81 13.02
C LEU A 113 11.32 14.36 11.73
N SER A 114 10.81 13.13 11.72
CA SER A 114 9.96 12.64 10.64
C SER A 114 8.63 12.17 11.19
N VAL A 115 7.54 12.56 10.53
CA VAL A 115 6.17 12.13 10.84
C VAL A 115 5.58 11.52 9.57
N TYR A 116 5.17 10.28 9.65
CA TYR A 116 4.49 9.55 8.58
C TYR A 116 3.10 9.17 9.05
N ILE A 117 2.08 9.58 8.31
CA ILE A 117 0.67 9.28 8.60
C ILE A 117 0.10 8.58 7.37
N SER A 118 -0.34 7.34 7.55
CA SER A 118 -1.06 6.59 6.53
C SER A 118 -2.56 6.64 6.81
N ASN A 119 -3.37 6.74 5.75
CA ASN A 119 -4.83 6.86 5.82
C ASN A 119 -5.28 8.00 6.75
N ILE A 120 -4.87 9.23 6.46
CA ILE A 120 -5.21 10.41 7.28
C ILE A 120 -6.71 10.68 7.35
N LEU A 121 -7.45 10.27 6.33
CA LEU A 121 -8.91 10.36 6.26
C LEU A 121 -9.62 9.34 7.18
N ASN A 122 -8.86 8.41 7.78
CA ASN A 122 -9.39 7.34 8.64
C ASN A 122 -10.51 6.54 7.94
N HIS A 123 -10.37 6.29 6.64
CA HIS A 123 -11.34 5.54 5.86
C HIS A 123 -11.10 4.04 6.00
N THR A 124 -12.10 3.26 6.42
CA THR A 124 -11.96 1.80 6.54
C THR A 124 -11.98 1.13 5.17
N ASN A 125 -10.81 0.74 4.68
CA ASN A 125 -10.69 -0.01 3.44
C ASN A 125 -11.01 -1.49 3.70
N LYS A 126 -12.22 -1.93 3.33
CA LYS A 126 -12.65 -3.33 3.45
C LYS A 126 -11.88 -4.23 2.49
N GLY A 127 -11.54 -5.43 2.93
CA GLY A 127 -10.98 -6.49 2.08
C GLY A 127 -12.04 -7.13 1.19
N ASN A 128 -11.62 -8.01 0.29
CA ASN A 128 -12.56 -8.77 -0.53
C ASN A 128 -13.54 -9.56 0.35
N PRO A 129 -14.83 -9.62 0.01
CA PRO A 129 -15.81 -10.41 0.74
C PRO A 129 -15.50 -11.91 0.66
N VAL A 130 -16.02 -12.67 1.61
CA VAL A 130 -15.94 -14.14 1.58
C VAL A 130 -16.78 -14.66 0.40
N GLY A 131 -16.12 -15.28 -0.57
CA GLY A 131 -16.76 -15.84 -1.76
C GLY A 131 -17.29 -17.26 -1.62
N ASN A 132 -17.01 -17.94 -0.50
CA ASN A 132 -17.50 -19.29 -0.24
C ASN A 132 -18.98 -19.25 0.20
N MET A 133 -19.87 -19.82 -0.60
CA MET A 133 -21.31 -19.89 -0.34
C MET A 133 -21.66 -20.76 0.88
N ALA A 134 -20.81 -21.70 1.26
CA ALA A 134 -20.99 -22.50 2.47
C ALA A 134 -20.58 -21.75 3.76
N SER A 135 -20.02 -20.55 3.65
CA SER A 135 -19.64 -19.73 4.82
C SER A 135 -20.82 -18.92 5.36
N PRO A 136 -21.00 -18.80 6.68
CA PRO A 136 -21.97 -17.88 7.27
C PRO A 136 -21.65 -16.40 6.97
N PHE A 137 -20.43 -16.10 6.55
CA PHE A 137 -19.98 -14.75 6.19
C PHE A 137 -20.01 -14.51 4.68
N PHE A 138 -20.72 -15.35 3.90
CA PHE A 138 -20.81 -15.19 2.45
C PHE A 138 -21.19 -13.76 2.05
N LEU A 139 -20.43 -13.19 1.10
CA LEU A 139 -20.52 -11.80 0.65
C LEU A 139 -20.26 -10.72 1.72
N GLN A 140 -19.69 -11.08 2.86
CA GLN A 140 -19.25 -10.13 3.88
C GLN A 140 -17.73 -10.02 3.89
N SER A 141 -17.23 -8.80 4.03
CA SER A 141 -15.81 -8.53 4.26
C SER A 141 -15.48 -8.73 5.74
N THR A 142 -14.69 -9.76 6.05
CA THR A 142 -14.21 -10.06 7.41
C THR A 142 -12.78 -9.54 7.67
N SER A 143 -12.17 -8.90 6.68
CA SER A 143 -10.83 -8.33 6.75
C SER A 143 -10.79 -6.91 6.17
N THR A 144 -9.69 -6.20 6.40
CA THR A 144 -9.39 -4.94 5.72
C THR A 144 -8.43 -5.19 4.56
N ASN A 145 -8.50 -4.36 3.53
CA ASN A 145 -7.56 -4.40 2.41
C ASN A 145 -6.17 -3.98 2.90
N SER A 146 -5.12 -4.59 2.36
CA SER A 146 -3.75 -4.21 2.68
C SER A 146 -3.42 -2.86 2.05
N ASN A 147 -2.85 -1.94 2.83
CA ASN A 147 -2.36 -0.67 2.30
C ASN A 147 -1.11 -0.91 1.44
N PHE A 148 -1.19 -0.57 0.15
CA PHE A 148 -0.01 -0.48 -0.70
C PHE A 148 0.74 0.83 -0.39
N ILE A 149 1.86 0.75 0.35
CA ILE A 149 2.69 1.91 0.69
C ILE A 149 4.00 1.85 -0.11
N PHE A 150 4.25 2.84 -0.96
CA PHE A 150 5.56 3.06 -1.57
C PHE A 150 6.51 3.68 -0.52
N GLY A 151 7.43 2.88 0.03
CA GLY A 151 8.48 3.33 0.95
C GLY A 151 9.19 2.18 1.68
N PRO A 152 10.41 2.40 2.20
CA PRO A 152 11.15 1.37 2.94
C PRO A 152 10.37 0.98 4.22
N GLY A 153 9.95 -0.29 4.29
CA GLY A 153 9.03 -0.80 5.32
C GLY A 153 7.59 -1.06 4.83
N GLY A 154 7.37 -1.10 3.51
CA GLY A 154 6.09 -1.36 2.85
C GLY A 154 5.48 -2.73 3.19
N GLY A 155 4.82 -2.79 4.33
CA GLY A 155 4.11 -3.96 4.85
C GLY A 155 3.37 -3.56 6.13
N GLY A 156 2.51 -2.54 6.04
CA GLY A 156 1.78 -1.98 7.18
C GLY A 156 0.35 -2.49 7.26
N SER A 157 0.03 -3.09 8.41
CA SER A 157 -1.25 -3.70 8.77
C SER A 157 -2.47 -2.83 8.47
N GLY A 158 -3.37 -3.40 7.68
CA GLY A 158 -4.79 -3.05 7.59
C GLY A 158 -5.09 -1.71 6.96
N GLY A 159 -6.24 -1.64 6.30
CA GLY A 159 -6.82 -0.43 5.71
C GLY A 159 -7.12 0.72 6.69
N ASN A 160 -6.52 0.72 7.89
CA ASN A 160 -6.75 1.62 9.02
C ASN A 160 -5.64 2.68 9.13
N ARG A 161 -5.84 3.67 10.01
CA ARG A 161 -4.90 4.79 10.20
C ARG A 161 -3.67 4.36 11.01
N LEU A 162 -2.49 4.65 10.46
CA LEU A 162 -1.20 4.42 11.13
C LEU A 162 -0.42 5.73 11.20
N MET A 163 0.13 6.04 12.37
CA MET A 163 1.01 7.18 12.58
C MET A 163 2.36 6.70 13.09
N THR A 164 3.43 7.15 12.46
CA THR A 164 4.80 6.83 12.85
C THR A 164 5.58 8.13 13.01
N VAL A 165 6.12 8.32 14.21
CA VAL A 165 7.04 9.41 14.51
C VAL A 165 8.43 8.81 14.64
N ARG A 166 9.40 9.39 13.92
CA ARG A 166 10.81 9.01 13.97
C ARG A 166 11.64 10.20 14.39
N LEU A 167 12.51 9.97 15.34
CA LEU A 167 13.53 10.92 15.79
C LEU A 167 14.90 10.37 15.37
N ARG A 168 15.76 11.23 14.81
CA ARG A 168 17.13 10.89 14.43
C ARG A 168 18.10 11.92 14.97
N LEU A 169 19.11 11.46 15.69
CA LEU A 169 20.22 12.28 16.17
C LEU A 169 21.47 11.93 15.37
N GLY A 170 22.20 12.94 14.90
CA GLY A 170 23.51 12.79 14.28
C GLY A 170 24.53 13.64 15.03
N PHE A 171 25.73 13.09 15.21
CA PHE A 171 26.85 13.67 15.94
C PHE A 171 28.15 13.51 15.14
#